data_AF-A0A368FWK0-F1
#
_entry.id   AF-A0A368FWK0-F1
#
_cell.length_a   1.000
_cell.length_b   1.000
_cell.length_c   1.000
_cell.angle_alpha   90.00
_cell.angle_beta   90.00
_cell.angle_gamma   90.00
#
_symmetry.space_group_name_H-M   'P 1'
#
loop_
_entity.id
_entity.type
_entity.pdbx_description
1 polymer ?
#
loop_
_entity_poly.entity_id
_entity_poly.type
_entity_poly.pdbx_seq_one_letter_code
_entity_poly.pdbx_strand_id
1 'polypeptide(L)'
;MVRLRPEQKEFYLGWKFLTSLGTVLQLLYPGLDYAALLTLTSLICAAGYEVVSYNSGKIIGKFYSALLARDEPYFWNLFWKATLIYFGQSLLLATTTFSTWLLYLAIRRNLVSALHRLYYRKSAYFQLNGIDNAGIDNPDQRITQDAERMCSTLAKNIFPYILISPGVIAWYTYKTWATAGGFGVGIIYLYFVLGVIANRIIVSPLTKWTARVEKCEGDFRYKHVTVRKNAEESAFFNAAAFEESESNRFFMRLLRRQLGATLWKYPAQFLQNFFDYYGAILSYVIQVFPIFIFNSYKDMDAPTLAQQISNNAFYFIYLINSFTRLTDLALALGEMAGYTQRCNFSWIESFL
;
A
#
# COMPACT_ATOMS: atom_id res chain seq x y z
N MET A 1 -42.06 -10.17 9.32
CA MET A 1 -41.23 -9.18 10.05
C MET A 1 -39.88 -9.08 9.37
N VAL A 2 -39.62 -7.99 8.65
CA VAL A 2 -38.30 -7.71 8.07
C VAL A 2 -37.36 -7.43 9.23
N ARG A 3 -36.52 -8.39 9.62
CA ARG A 3 -35.41 -8.11 10.55
C ARG A 3 -34.54 -7.07 9.86
N LEU A 4 -34.55 -5.84 10.37
CA LEU A 4 -33.56 -4.84 10.04
C LEU A 4 -32.19 -5.50 10.23
N ARG A 5 -31.41 -5.59 9.15
CA ARG A 5 -30.05 -6.14 9.18
C ARG A 5 -29.29 -5.40 10.28
N PRO A 6 -28.56 -6.10 11.17
CA PRO A 6 -27.69 -5.41 12.11
C PRO A 6 -26.74 -4.52 11.31
N GLU A 7 -26.56 -3.31 11.80
CA GLU A 7 -25.69 -2.28 11.23
C GLU A 7 -24.37 -2.89 10.74
N GLN A 8 -23.87 -2.41 9.59
CA GLN A 8 -22.58 -2.82 9.04
C GLN A 8 -21.53 -2.75 10.15
N LYS A 9 -21.11 -3.91 10.67
CA LYS A 9 -20.10 -3.99 11.73
C LYS A 9 -18.90 -3.17 11.28
N GLU A 10 -18.62 -2.12 12.04
CA GLU A 10 -17.46 -1.26 11.78
C GLU A 10 -16.21 -2.12 11.75
N PHE A 11 -15.47 -2.00 10.64
CA PHE A 11 -14.31 -2.82 10.34
C PHE A 11 -13.15 -2.37 11.24
N TYR A 12 -12.90 -3.11 12.31
CA TYR A 12 -11.82 -2.77 13.25
C TYR A 12 -10.58 -3.64 13.01
N LEU A 13 -9.41 -2.98 13.00
CA LEU A 13 -8.07 -3.55 13.21
C LEU A 13 -7.94 -4.04 14.67
N GLY A 14 -8.71 -5.07 15.04
CA GLY A 14 -8.73 -5.66 16.39
C GLY A 14 -8.04 -7.02 16.46
N TRP A 15 -8.01 -7.62 17.65
CA TRP A 15 -7.46 -8.97 17.88
C TRP A 15 -8.03 -10.04 16.92
N LYS A 16 -9.31 -9.93 16.58
CA LYS A 16 -9.99 -10.80 15.60
C LYS A 16 -9.39 -10.71 14.20
N PHE A 17 -8.85 -9.56 13.79
CA PHE A 17 -8.15 -9.44 12.52
C PHE A 17 -6.83 -10.21 12.54
N LEU A 18 -6.05 -10.11 13.63
CA LEU A 18 -4.78 -10.82 13.75
C LEU A 18 -4.98 -12.34 13.76
N THR A 19 -5.99 -12.85 14.45
CA THR A 19 -6.32 -14.29 14.41
C THR A 19 -6.77 -14.73 13.01
N SER A 20 -7.61 -13.92 12.34
CA SER A 20 -8.05 -14.17 10.96
C SER A 20 -6.87 -14.19 9.98
N LEU A 21 -5.94 -13.25 10.15
CA LEU A 21 -4.73 -13.14 9.34
C LEU A 21 -3.82 -14.35 9.57
N GLY A 22 -3.68 -14.83 10.81
CA GLY A 22 -2.93 -16.04 11.13
C GLY A 22 -3.44 -17.28 10.39
N THR A 23 -4.77 -17.50 10.39
CA THR A 23 -5.38 -18.60 9.63
C THR A 23 -5.18 -18.46 8.13
N VAL A 24 -5.32 -17.25 7.58
CA VAL A 24 -5.08 -17.01 6.15
C VAL A 24 -3.60 -17.17 5.80
N LEU A 25 -2.67 -16.74 6.65
CA LEU A 25 -1.23 -16.93 6.45
C LEU A 25 -0.84 -18.41 6.42
N GLN A 26 -1.47 -19.27 7.24
CA GLN A 26 -1.29 -20.72 7.16
C GLN A 26 -1.75 -21.30 5.82
N LEU A 27 -2.79 -20.74 5.20
CA LEU A 27 -3.24 -21.14 3.86
C LEU A 27 -2.32 -20.61 2.75
N LEU A 28 -1.72 -19.44 2.95
CA LEU A 28 -0.76 -18.85 2.01
C LEU A 28 0.58 -19.60 2.02
N TYR A 29 1.02 -20.03 3.21
CA TYR A 29 2.24 -20.78 3.46
C TYR A 29 1.93 -22.16 4.08
N PRO A 30 1.45 -23.13 3.28
CA PRO A 30 1.17 -24.47 3.79
C PRO A 30 2.43 -25.23 4.24
N GLY A 31 3.63 -24.76 3.88
CA GLY A 31 4.94 -25.29 4.30
C GLY A 31 6.11 -24.40 3.84
N LEU A 32 7.33 -24.94 3.87
CA LEU A 32 8.55 -24.33 3.30
C LEU A 32 8.56 -24.45 1.77
N ASP A 33 7.56 -23.87 1.13
CA ASP A 33 7.40 -23.88 -0.32
C ASP A 33 8.14 -22.71 -0.98
N TYR A 34 8.07 -22.65 -2.32
CA TYR A 34 8.55 -21.53 -3.12
C TYR A 34 8.10 -20.15 -2.60
N ALA A 35 6.91 -20.05 -2.01
CA ALA A 35 6.43 -18.80 -1.43
C ALA A 35 7.30 -18.33 -0.24
N ALA A 36 7.69 -19.24 0.65
CA ALA A 36 8.56 -18.91 1.79
C ALA A 36 9.96 -18.49 1.32
N LEU A 37 10.52 -19.22 0.36
CA LEU A 37 11.82 -18.90 -0.23
C LEU A 37 11.80 -17.54 -0.95
N LEU A 38 10.76 -17.26 -1.75
CA LEU A 38 10.60 -15.96 -2.42
C LEU A 38 10.42 -14.81 -1.45
N THR A 39 9.78 -15.05 -0.29
CA THR A 39 9.65 -14.04 0.78
C THR A 39 11.00 -13.76 1.43
N LEU A 40 11.80 -14.79 1.71
CA LEU A 40 13.15 -14.59 2.25
C LEU A 40 14.06 -13.86 1.26
N THR A 41 14.04 -14.27 -0.02
CA THR A 41 14.82 -13.61 -1.07
C THR A 41 14.41 -12.15 -1.24
N SER A 42 13.11 -11.83 -1.26
CA SER A 42 12.66 -10.45 -1.39
C SER A 42 13.10 -9.58 -0.20
N LEU A 43 13.10 -10.13 1.02
CA LEU A 43 13.57 -9.43 2.21
C LEU A 43 15.07 -9.17 2.19
N ILE A 44 15.88 -10.15 1.77
CA ILE A 44 17.34 -9.99 1.64
C ILE A 44 17.66 -8.94 0.57
N CYS A 45 17.03 -9.02 -0.60
CA CYS A 45 17.22 -8.04 -1.68
C CYS A 45 16.78 -6.64 -1.27
N ALA A 46 15.66 -6.51 -0.56
CA ALA A 46 15.17 -5.22 -0.07
C ALA A 46 16.09 -4.63 1.01
N ALA A 47 16.63 -5.44 1.94
CA ALA A 47 17.64 -4.98 2.89
C ALA A 47 18.92 -4.52 2.17
N GLY A 48 19.38 -5.27 1.17
CA GLY A 48 20.51 -4.88 0.32
C GLY A 48 20.25 -3.57 -0.42
N TYR A 49 19.05 -3.37 -0.94
CA TYR A 49 18.63 -2.13 -1.60
C TYR A 49 18.72 -0.93 -0.65
N GLU A 50 18.25 -1.05 0.59
CA GLU A 50 18.32 0.04 1.59
C GLU A 50 19.78 0.41 1.93
N VAL A 51 20.66 -0.58 2.06
CA VAL A 51 22.10 -0.36 2.29
C VAL A 51 22.74 0.38 1.11
N VAL A 52 22.42 -0.01 -0.12
CA VAL A 52 22.90 0.68 -1.33
C VAL A 52 22.31 2.08 -1.42
N SER A 53 21.03 2.27 -1.08
CA SER A 53 20.36 3.57 -1.07
C SER A 53 20.98 4.54 -0.06
N TYR A 54 21.41 4.06 1.10
CA TYR A 54 22.16 4.87 2.07
C TYR A 54 23.51 5.34 1.50
N ASN A 55 24.19 4.47 0.76
CA ASN A 55 25.47 4.80 0.14
C ASN A 55 25.31 5.75 -1.05
N SER A 56 24.30 5.56 -1.91
CA SER A 56 24.05 6.44 -3.05
C SER A 56 23.63 7.85 -2.63
N GLY A 57 22.85 7.99 -1.55
CA GLY A 57 22.50 9.30 -0.99
C GLY A 57 23.71 10.17 -0.62
N LYS A 58 24.78 9.57 -0.08
CA LYS A 58 26.02 10.28 0.28
C LYS A 58 26.88 10.70 -0.92
N ILE A 59 26.65 10.10 -2.09
CA ILE A 59 27.40 10.43 -3.31
C ILE A 59 27.07 11.85 -3.78
N ILE A 60 25.81 12.26 -3.63
CA ILE A 60 25.36 13.61 -3.99
C ILE A 60 26.16 14.67 -3.22
N GLY A 61 26.38 14.46 -1.92
CA GLY A 61 27.23 15.34 -1.13
C GLY A 61 28.67 15.42 -1.64
N LYS A 62 29.25 14.31 -2.10
CA LYS A 62 30.60 14.28 -2.67
C LYS A 62 30.71 14.99 -4.03
N PHE A 63 29.62 15.03 -4.80
CA PHE A 63 29.59 15.85 -6.02
C PHE A 63 29.67 17.33 -5.69
N TYR A 64 28.96 17.79 -4.65
CA TYR A 64 29.06 19.18 -4.19
C TYR A 64 30.49 19.52 -3.74
N SER A 65 31.15 18.64 -2.96
CA SER A 65 32.54 18.90 -2.55
C SER A 65 33.48 18.94 -3.74
N ALA A 66 33.35 18.04 -4.72
CA ALA A 66 34.18 18.01 -5.94
C ALA A 66 34.07 19.31 -6.75
N LEU A 67 32.83 19.79 -6.95
CA LEU A 67 32.55 21.01 -7.71
C LEU A 67 33.08 22.25 -7.01
N LEU A 68 32.90 22.36 -5.69
CA LEU A 68 33.41 23.49 -4.91
C LEU A 68 34.93 23.48 -4.78
N ALA A 69 35.54 22.29 -4.69
CA ALA A 69 37.00 22.12 -4.69
C ALA A 69 37.63 22.31 -6.10
N ARG A 70 36.82 22.38 -7.16
CA ARG A 70 37.26 22.46 -8.57
C ARG A 70 38.19 21.31 -8.99
N ASP A 71 37.94 20.11 -8.47
CA ASP A 71 38.72 18.91 -8.77
C ASP A 71 38.04 18.08 -9.88
N GLU A 72 38.49 18.29 -11.12
CA GLU A 72 37.94 17.62 -12.31
C GLU A 72 38.26 16.10 -12.36
N PRO A 73 39.50 15.63 -12.13
CA PRO A 73 39.79 14.19 -12.08
C PRO A 73 38.95 13.44 -11.04
N TYR A 74 38.78 14.03 -9.85
CA TYR A 74 37.94 13.45 -8.81
C TYR A 74 36.47 13.38 -9.22
N PHE A 75 35.95 14.41 -9.90
CA PHE A 75 34.58 14.45 -10.40
C PHE A 75 34.28 13.29 -11.37
N TRP A 76 35.15 13.05 -12.36
CA TRP A 76 34.94 11.97 -13.34
C TRP A 76 35.07 10.57 -12.73
N ASN A 77 35.98 10.38 -11.78
CA ASN A 77 36.05 9.13 -11.02
C ASN A 77 34.77 8.90 -10.21
N LEU A 78 34.27 9.95 -9.54
CA LEU A 78 33.02 9.89 -8.79
C LEU A 78 31.82 9.61 -9.70
N PHE A 79 31.78 10.17 -10.91
CA PHE A 79 30.75 9.92 -11.91
C PHE A 79 30.67 8.44 -12.27
N TRP A 80 31.79 7.82 -12.67
CA TRP A 80 31.79 6.39 -13.03
C TRP A 80 31.44 5.49 -11.84
N LYS A 81 31.94 5.83 -10.65
CA LYS A 81 31.58 5.12 -9.42
C LYS A 81 30.09 5.24 -9.10
N ALA A 82 29.52 6.44 -9.25
CA ALA A 82 28.10 6.68 -9.04
C ALA A 82 27.25 5.88 -10.04
N THR A 83 27.61 5.90 -11.32
CA THR A 83 26.93 5.15 -12.39
C THR A 83 26.90 3.66 -12.08
N LEU A 84 28.02 3.07 -11.64
CA LEU A 84 28.07 1.64 -11.27
C LEU A 84 27.19 1.33 -10.05
N ILE A 85 27.19 2.20 -9.04
CA ILE A 85 26.35 2.05 -7.85
C ILE A 85 24.86 2.16 -8.20
N TYR A 86 24.47 3.14 -9.03
CA TYR A 86 23.09 3.30 -9.47
C TYR A 86 22.62 2.15 -10.37
N PHE A 87 23.51 1.60 -11.20
CA PHE A 87 23.24 0.38 -11.96
C PHE A 87 23.00 -0.83 -11.05
N GLY A 88 23.83 -1.02 -10.02
CA GLY A 88 23.60 -2.05 -9.01
C GLY A 88 22.31 -1.84 -8.23
N GLN A 89 22.00 -0.59 -7.87
CA GLN A 89 20.79 -0.22 -7.15
C GLN A 89 19.52 -0.50 -7.98
N SER A 90 19.53 -0.18 -9.28
CA SER A 90 18.41 -0.45 -10.18
C SER A 90 18.20 -1.94 -10.39
N LEU A 91 19.28 -2.72 -10.52
CA LEU A 91 19.20 -4.18 -10.61
C LEU A 91 18.59 -4.78 -9.33
N LEU A 92 19.03 -4.35 -8.15
CA LEU A 92 18.46 -4.80 -6.87
C LEU A 92 16.98 -4.47 -6.74
N LEU A 93 16.57 -3.26 -7.14
CA LEU A 93 15.16 -2.88 -7.14
C LEU A 93 14.34 -3.74 -8.10
N ALA A 94 14.86 -3.99 -9.31
CA ALA A 94 14.22 -4.85 -10.30
C ALA A 94 14.08 -6.29 -9.79
N THR A 95 15.14 -6.86 -9.18
CA THR A 95 15.10 -8.20 -8.59
C THR A 95 14.10 -8.27 -7.44
N THR A 96 14.11 -7.30 -6.53
CA THR A 96 13.15 -7.25 -5.40
C THR A 96 11.71 -7.20 -5.93
N THR A 97 11.46 -6.34 -6.91
CA THR A 97 10.14 -6.19 -7.54
C THR A 97 9.71 -7.49 -8.24
N PHE A 98 10.59 -8.10 -9.01
CA PHE A 98 10.33 -9.38 -9.67
C PHE A 98 10.05 -10.50 -8.67
N SER A 99 10.80 -10.59 -7.57
CA SER A 99 10.53 -11.54 -6.49
C SER A 99 9.15 -11.33 -5.86
N THR A 100 8.70 -10.08 -5.67
CA THR A 100 7.34 -9.81 -5.16
C THR A 100 6.25 -10.20 -6.16
N TRP A 101 6.49 -10.08 -7.47
CA TRP A 101 5.54 -10.52 -8.50
C TRP A 101 5.40 -12.04 -8.53
N LEU A 102 6.52 -12.77 -8.43
CA LEU A 102 6.50 -14.22 -8.30
C LEU A 102 5.85 -14.67 -6.99
N LEU A 103 6.14 -13.96 -5.89
CA LEU A 103 5.53 -14.23 -4.58
C LEU A 103 4.01 -14.12 -4.66
N TYR A 104 3.51 -13.04 -5.28
CA TYR A 104 2.07 -12.85 -5.54
C TYR A 104 1.45 -14.05 -6.26
N LEU A 105 2.09 -14.56 -7.32
CA LEU A 105 1.59 -15.71 -8.07
C LEU A 105 1.55 -16.98 -7.21
N ALA A 106 2.61 -17.22 -6.44
CA ALA A 106 2.72 -18.39 -5.56
C ALA A 106 1.65 -18.38 -4.47
N ILE A 107 1.48 -17.27 -3.76
CA ILE A 107 0.49 -17.15 -2.69
C ILE A 107 -0.95 -17.18 -3.23
N ARG A 108 -1.21 -16.60 -4.42
CA ARG A 108 -2.53 -16.66 -5.06
C ARG A 108 -2.88 -18.09 -5.45
N ARG A 109 -1.94 -18.84 -6.01
CA ARG A 109 -2.13 -20.26 -6.35
C ARG A 109 -2.53 -21.06 -5.11
N ASN A 110 -1.80 -20.88 -4.01
CA ASN A 110 -2.04 -21.60 -2.76
C ASN A 110 -3.41 -21.25 -2.17
N LEU A 111 -3.72 -19.95 -2.05
CA LEU A 111 -4.99 -19.48 -1.50
C LEU A 111 -6.19 -19.93 -2.32
N VAL A 112 -6.19 -19.69 -3.63
CA VAL A 112 -7.34 -20.02 -4.49
C VAL A 112 -7.56 -21.52 -4.55
N SER A 113 -6.50 -22.33 -4.59
CA SER A 113 -6.62 -23.80 -4.56
C SER A 113 -7.23 -24.28 -3.26
N ALA A 114 -6.84 -23.70 -2.11
CA ALA A 114 -7.44 -24.01 -0.82
C ALA A 114 -8.92 -23.57 -0.75
N LEU A 115 -9.23 -22.37 -1.24
CA LEU A 115 -10.60 -21.86 -1.31
C LEU A 115 -11.50 -22.74 -2.20
N HIS A 116 -11.01 -23.20 -3.36
CA HIS A 116 -11.75 -24.13 -4.21
C HIS A 116 -12.04 -25.45 -3.49
N ARG A 117 -11.04 -26.02 -2.79
CA ARG A 117 -11.27 -27.25 -2.01
C ARG A 117 -12.34 -27.07 -0.96
N LEU A 118 -12.39 -25.92 -0.28
CA LEU A 118 -13.41 -25.59 0.70
C LEU A 118 -14.79 -25.36 0.07
N TYR A 119 -14.85 -24.63 -1.04
CA TYR A 119 -16.10 -24.28 -1.72
C TYR A 119 -16.84 -25.49 -2.30
N TYR A 120 -16.10 -26.46 -2.84
CA TYR A 120 -16.68 -27.69 -3.42
C TYR A 120 -16.85 -28.83 -2.40
N ARG A 121 -16.33 -28.69 -1.17
CA ARG A 121 -16.46 -29.72 -0.14
C ARG A 121 -17.91 -29.77 0.38
N LYS A 122 -18.44 -31.00 0.53
CA LYS A 122 -19.80 -31.27 1.06
C LYS A 122 -20.91 -30.42 0.38
N SER A 123 -20.74 -30.06 -0.89
CA SER A 123 -21.66 -29.18 -1.62
C SER A 123 -21.90 -27.81 -0.96
N ALA A 124 -20.89 -27.25 -0.27
CA ALA A 124 -20.98 -25.94 0.35
C ALA A 124 -21.40 -24.84 -0.64
N TYR A 125 -21.01 -24.94 -1.91
CA TYR A 125 -21.47 -24.07 -2.99
C TYR A 125 -23.00 -24.00 -3.11
N PHE A 126 -23.72 -25.10 -2.84
CA PHE A 126 -25.18 -25.13 -2.93
C PHE A 126 -25.81 -24.44 -1.71
N GLN A 127 -25.26 -24.67 -0.52
CA GLN A 127 -25.76 -24.05 0.71
C GLN A 127 -25.54 -22.52 0.69
N LEU A 128 -24.35 -22.09 0.24
CA LEU A 128 -23.97 -20.67 0.16
C LEU A 128 -24.79 -19.89 -0.88
N ASN A 129 -25.23 -20.53 -1.97
CA ASN A 129 -25.99 -19.86 -3.03
C ASN A 129 -27.53 -20.09 -2.91
N GLY A 130 -27.97 -21.08 -2.14
CA GLY A 130 -29.33 -21.62 -2.24
C GLY A 130 -30.25 -21.43 -1.02
N ILE A 131 -29.81 -21.78 0.19
CA ILE A 131 -30.74 -22.07 1.30
C ILE A 131 -30.76 -20.98 2.38
N ASP A 132 -29.63 -20.33 2.63
CA ASP A 132 -29.55 -19.21 3.56
C ASP A 132 -28.37 -18.37 3.09
N ASN A 133 -28.62 -17.12 2.69
CA ASN A 133 -27.54 -16.14 2.58
C ASN A 133 -26.99 -15.99 4.01
N ALA A 134 -26.02 -16.82 4.40
CA ALA A 134 -25.46 -16.98 5.75
C ALA A 134 -24.67 -15.73 6.21
N GLY A 135 -25.12 -14.53 5.82
CA GLY A 135 -24.43 -13.26 5.93
C GLY A 135 -23.41 -13.01 4.82
N ILE A 136 -23.29 -13.88 3.81
CA ILE A 136 -22.27 -13.81 2.76
C ILE A 136 -22.90 -13.45 1.41
N ASP A 137 -22.84 -12.16 1.05
CA ASP A 137 -23.14 -11.70 -0.31
C ASP A 137 -21.96 -12.00 -1.25
N ASN A 138 -22.27 -12.46 -2.48
CA ASN A 138 -21.38 -12.68 -3.63
C ASN A 138 -20.13 -13.55 -3.36
N PRO A 139 -20.29 -14.86 -3.10
CA PRO A 139 -19.16 -15.76 -2.86
C PRO A 139 -18.19 -15.87 -4.05
N ASP A 140 -18.71 -15.73 -5.28
CA ASP A 140 -17.95 -15.69 -6.52
C ASP A 140 -16.97 -14.51 -6.57
N GLN A 141 -17.44 -13.31 -6.19
CA GLN A 141 -16.61 -12.11 -6.12
C GLN A 141 -15.49 -12.26 -5.07
N ARG A 142 -15.80 -12.88 -3.92
CA ARG A 142 -14.80 -13.07 -2.85
C ARG A 142 -13.66 -14.00 -3.27
N ILE A 143 -13.99 -15.13 -3.89
CA ILE A 143 -12.98 -16.12 -4.32
C ILE A 143 -12.14 -15.58 -5.49
N THR A 144 -12.75 -14.79 -6.38
CA THR A 144 -12.05 -14.33 -7.60
C THR A 144 -11.34 -13.00 -7.45
N GLN A 145 -12.03 -11.97 -6.95
CA GLN A 145 -11.54 -10.59 -6.89
C GLN A 145 -10.93 -10.25 -5.53
N ASP A 146 -11.62 -10.52 -4.42
CA ASP A 146 -11.10 -10.15 -3.09
C ASP A 146 -9.83 -10.95 -2.75
N ALA A 147 -9.77 -12.24 -3.10
CA ALA A 147 -8.58 -13.07 -2.95
C ALA A 147 -7.40 -12.55 -3.80
N GLU A 148 -7.66 -12.07 -5.02
CA GLU A 148 -6.64 -11.46 -5.88
C GLU A 148 -6.07 -10.19 -5.26
N ARG A 149 -6.95 -9.27 -4.86
CA ARG A 149 -6.57 -8.00 -4.25
C ARG A 149 -5.80 -8.21 -2.96
N MET A 150 -6.27 -9.12 -2.10
CA MET A 150 -5.59 -9.47 -0.85
C MET A 150 -4.17 -9.99 -1.11
N CYS A 151 -3.99 -10.95 -2.02
CA CYS A 151 -2.68 -11.48 -2.35
C CYS A 151 -1.77 -10.41 -2.97
N SER A 152 -2.29 -9.59 -3.88
CA SER A 152 -1.52 -8.52 -4.52
C SER A 152 -1.03 -7.49 -3.50
N THR A 153 -1.93 -6.99 -2.63
CA THR A 153 -1.58 -6.03 -1.57
C THR A 153 -0.60 -6.61 -0.56
N LEU A 154 -0.79 -7.87 -0.16
CA LEU A 154 0.09 -8.53 0.80
C LEU A 154 1.52 -8.69 0.25
N ALA A 155 1.65 -9.24 -0.96
CA ALA A 155 2.96 -9.50 -1.57
C ALA A 155 3.71 -8.24 -1.96
N LYS A 156 3.03 -7.23 -2.51
CA LYS A 156 3.67 -6.05 -3.10
C LYS A 156 3.82 -4.90 -2.11
N ASN A 157 2.83 -4.67 -1.25
CA ASN A 157 2.75 -3.46 -0.44
C ASN A 157 3.04 -3.70 1.04
N ILE A 158 2.92 -4.95 1.53
CA ILE A 158 3.05 -5.22 2.98
C ILE A 158 4.36 -5.94 3.28
N PHE A 159 4.63 -7.10 2.66
CA PHE A 159 5.81 -7.90 3.01
C PHE A 159 7.16 -7.19 2.85
N PRO A 160 7.42 -6.43 1.77
CA PRO A 160 8.70 -5.75 1.62
C PRO A 160 8.95 -4.69 2.69
N TYR A 161 7.89 -4.04 3.18
CA TYR A 161 8.00 -2.85 4.02
C TYR A 161 7.86 -3.15 5.51
N ILE A 162 6.98 -4.07 5.91
CA ILE A 162 6.66 -4.30 7.33
C ILE A 162 7.87 -4.68 8.19
N LEU A 163 8.82 -5.43 7.64
CA LEU A 163 10.02 -5.88 8.35
C LEU A 163 11.18 -4.86 8.29
N ILE A 164 11.23 -4.04 7.25
CA ILE A 164 12.36 -3.16 6.96
C ILE A 164 12.11 -1.74 7.50
N SER A 165 10.88 -1.24 7.37
CA SER A 165 10.49 0.12 7.75
C SER A 165 10.86 0.49 9.19
N PRO A 166 10.66 -0.34 10.23
CA PRO A 166 11.05 0.01 11.59
C PRO A 166 12.56 0.24 11.75
N GLY A 167 13.38 -0.62 11.13
CA GLY A 167 14.84 -0.51 11.19
C GLY A 167 15.36 0.71 10.45
N VAL A 168 14.80 1.00 9.27
CA VAL A 168 15.10 2.21 8.49
C VAL A 168 14.73 3.47 9.28
N ILE A 169 13.50 3.54 9.80
CA ILE A 169 13.03 4.69 10.59
C ILE A 169 13.93 4.90 11.82
N ALA A 170 14.29 3.85 12.55
CA ALA A 170 15.17 3.94 13.71
C ALA A 170 16.57 4.48 13.32
N TRP A 171 17.15 3.97 12.24
CA TRP A 171 18.46 4.41 11.77
C TRP A 171 18.48 5.88 11.33
N TYR A 172 17.49 6.30 10.54
CA TYR A 172 17.40 7.68 10.07
C TYR A 172 16.97 8.65 11.17
N THR A 173 16.19 8.20 12.16
CA THR A 173 15.90 8.96 13.39
C THR A 173 17.19 9.19 14.18
N TYR A 174 18.03 8.17 14.36
CA TYR A 174 19.33 8.30 15.02
C TYR A 174 20.25 9.28 14.28
N LYS A 175 20.34 9.18 12.95
CA LYS A 175 21.14 10.12 12.15
C LYS A 175 20.61 11.56 12.24
N THR A 176 19.29 11.72 12.23
CA THR A 176 18.66 13.03 12.39
C THR A 176 18.95 13.61 13.77
N TRP A 177 18.87 12.79 14.81
CA TRP A 177 19.19 13.20 16.18
C TRP A 177 20.66 13.63 16.31
N ALA A 178 21.59 12.86 15.73
CA ALA A 178 23.02 13.16 15.76
C ALA A 178 23.35 14.48 15.04
N THR A 179 22.62 14.83 13.99
CA THR A 179 22.84 16.04 13.19
C THR A 179 22.09 17.27 13.73
N ALA A 180 20.77 17.18 13.89
CA ALA A 180 19.88 18.32 14.18
C ALA A 180 19.34 18.31 15.61
N GLY A 181 19.80 17.38 16.45
CA GLY A 181 19.36 17.24 17.83
C GLY A 181 17.90 16.82 17.98
N GLY A 182 17.40 16.88 19.22
CA GLY A 182 16.02 16.49 19.52
C GLY A 182 14.95 17.41 18.91
N PHE A 183 15.26 18.68 18.66
CA PHE A 183 14.34 19.61 18.01
C PHE A 183 14.09 19.24 16.54
N GLY A 184 15.14 18.87 15.80
CA GLY A 184 15.00 18.43 14.41
C GLY A 184 14.14 17.16 14.28
N VAL A 185 14.37 16.18 15.16
CA VAL A 185 13.54 14.97 15.23
C VAL A 185 12.10 15.32 15.62
N GLY A 186 11.90 16.17 16.62
CA GLY A 186 10.59 16.61 17.08
C GLY A 186 9.75 17.26 15.98
N ILE A 187 10.35 18.11 15.14
CA ILE A 187 9.67 18.76 14.01
C ILE A 187 9.23 17.73 12.96
N ILE A 188 10.09 16.77 12.59
CA ILE A 188 9.74 15.73 11.62
C ILE A 188 8.62 14.84 12.16
N TYR A 189 8.67 14.46 13.44
CA TYR A 189 7.63 13.64 14.05
C TYR A 189 6.31 14.41 14.21
N LEU A 190 6.35 15.70 14.54
CA LEU A 190 5.18 16.56 14.56
C LEU A 190 4.56 16.65 13.15
N TYR A 191 5.38 16.84 12.13
CA TYR A 191 4.96 16.86 10.74
C TYR A 191 4.29 15.54 10.34
N PHE A 192 4.85 14.41 10.74
CA PHE A 192 4.26 13.09 10.53
C PHE A 192 2.90 12.96 11.21
N VAL A 193 2.77 13.34 12.48
CA VAL A 193 1.50 13.26 13.21
C VAL A 193 0.44 14.13 12.54
N LEU A 194 0.78 15.36 12.13
CA LEU A 194 -0.12 16.23 11.39
C LEU A 194 -0.53 15.62 10.04
N GLY A 195 0.41 15.01 9.31
CA GLY A 195 0.15 14.29 8.07
C GLY A 195 -0.80 13.11 8.26
N VAL A 196 -0.59 12.29 9.30
CA VAL A 196 -1.46 11.15 9.63
C VAL A 196 -2.88 11.61 10.00
N ILE A 197 -3.01 12.66 10.81
CA ILE A 197 -4.31 13.21 11.19
C ILE A 197 -5.05 13.73 9.96
N ALA A 198 -4.36 14.52 9.14
CA ALA A 198 -4.94 15.10 7.93
C ALA A 198 -5.35 14.01 6.92
N ASN A 199 -4.50 12.99 6.73
CA ASN A 199 -4.81 11.85 5.87
C ASN A 199 -6.02 11.06 6.40
N ARG A 200 -6.08 10.81 7.72
CA ARG A 200 -7.22 10.09 8.34
C ARG A 200 -8.56 10.80 8.13
N ILE A 201 -8.58 12.12 8.25
CA ILE A 201 -9.79 12.94 8.06
C ILE A 201 -10.32 12.80 6.63
N ILE A 202 -9.44 12.73 5.63
CA ILE A 202 -9.83 12.66 4.22
C ILE A 202 -10.05 11.23 3.71
N VAL A 203 -9.28 10.25 4.18
CA VAL A 203 -9.46 8.84 3.79
C VAL A 203 -10.77 8.27 4.31
N SER A 204 -11.20 8.65 5.52
CA SER A 204 -12.44 8.14 6.13
C SER A 204 -13.70 8.33 5.27
N PRO A 205 -13.99 9.51 4.68
CA PRO A 205 -15.11 9.65 3.75
C PRO A 205 -14.87 8.93 2.42
N LEU A 206 -13.63 8.91 1.90
CA LEU A 206 -13.31 8.29 0.62
C LEU A 206 -13.61 6.79 0.62
N THR A 207 -13.25 6.06 1.68
CA THR A 207 -13.55 4.62 1.79
C THR A 207 -15.05 4.33 1.78
N LYS A 208 -15.86 5.16 2.46
CA LYS A 208 -17.33 5.06 2.43
C LYS A 208 -17.89 5.29 1.03
N TRP A 209 -17.33 6.23 0.27
CA TRP A 209 -17.72 6.47 -1.11
C TRP A 209 -17.33 5.33 -2.04
N THR A 210 -16.11 4.80 -1.90
CA THR A 210 -15.64 3.64 -2.66
C THR A 210 -16.54 2.43 -2.43
N ALA A 211 -16.91 2.13 -1.19
CA ALA A 211 -17.83 1.03 -0.88
C ALA A 211 -19.23 1.22 -1.52
N ARG A 212 -19.74 2.47 -1.58
CA ARG A 212 -21.01 2.78 -2.27
C ARG A 212 -20.90 2.58 -3.78
N VAL A 213 -19.76 2.95 -4.37
CA VAL A 213 -19.49 2.72 -5.81
C VAL A 213 -19.43 1.22 -6.10
N GLU A 214 -18.66 0.45 -5.34
CA GLU A 214 -18.56 -1.01 -5.52
C GLU A 214 -19.93 -1.69 -5.42
N LYS A 215 -20.80 -1.25 -4.50
CA LYS A 215 -22.16 -1.77 -4.42
C LYS A 215 -22.98 -1.48 -5.68
N CYS A 216 -22.97 -0.24 -6.17
CA CYS A 216 -23.70 0.11 -7.39
C CYS A 216 -23.12 -0.57 -8.64
N GLU A 217 -21.81 -0.83 -8.67
CA GLU A 217 -21.14 -1.62 -9.71
C GLU A 217 -21.64 -3.07 -9.69
N GLY A 218 -21.78 -3.65 -8.49
CA GLY A 218 -22.36 -4.97 -8.28
C GLY A 218 -23.81 -5.05 -8.75
N ASP A 219 -24.64 -4.06 -8.40
CA ASP A 219 -26.05 -3.96 -8.84
C ASP A 219 -26.14 -3.88 -10.38
N PHE A 220 -25.27 -3.08 -11.02
CA PHE A 220 -25.20 -2.93 -12.47
C PHE A 220 -24.78 -4.23 -13.16
N ARG A 221 -23.75 -4.91 -12.64
CA ARG A 221 -23.31 -6.23 -13.14
C ARG A 221 -24.42 -7.27 -12.99
N TYR A 222 -25.12 -7.27 -11.86
CA TYR A 222 -26.24 -8.19 -11.61
C TYR A 222 -27.39 -7.99 -12.59
N LYS A 223 -27.71 -6.74 -12.95
CA LYS A 223 -28.70 -6.43 -14.01
C LYS A 223 -28.31 -7.10 -15.33
N HIS A 224 -27.06 -6.99 -15.76
CA HIS A 224 -26.60 -7.66 -16.99
C HIS A 224 -26.59 -9.19 -16.90
N VAL A 225 -26.30 -9.77 -15.73
CA VAL A 225 -26.43 -11.23 -15.52
C VAL A 225 -27.88 -11.68 -15.67
N THR A 226 -28.84 -10.88 -15.17
CA THR A 226 -30.28 -11.16 -15.29
C THR A 226 -30.73 -11.10 -16.75
N VAL A 227 -30.31 -10.08 -17.49
CA VAL A 227 -30.57 -9.96 -18.94
C VAL A 227 -30.05 -11.19 -19.68
N ARG A 228 -28.82 -11.63 -19.37
CA ARG A 228 -28.23 -12.82 -20.00
C ARG A 228 -29.00 -14.10 -19.65
N LYS A 229 -29.43 -14.26 -18.40
CA LYS A 229 -30.15 -15.45 -17.94
C LYS A 229 -31.54 -15.56 -18.56
N ASN A 230 -32.22 -14.43 -18.71
CA ASN A 230 -33.60 -14.36 -19.20
C ASN A 230 -33.65 -13.81 -20.64
N ALA A 231 -32.59 -14.03 -21.43
CA ALA A 231 -32.47 -13.46 -22.77
C ALA A 231 -33.56 -13.97 -23.72
N GLU A 232 -33.90 -15.26 -23.62
CA GLU A 232 -34.95 -15.89 -24.42
C GLU A 232 -36.34 -15.33 -24.07
N GLU A 233 -36.67 -15.24 -22.78
CA GLU A 233 -37.91 -14.63 -22.30
C GLU A 233 -38.01 -13.16 -22.74
N SER A 234 -36.93 -12.40 -22.58
CA SER A 234 -36.86 -11.00 -23.00
C SER A 234 -37.06 -10.84 -24.51
N ALA A 235 -36.50 -11.73 -25.32
CA ALA A 235 -36.67 -11.71 -26.77
C ALA A 235 -38.10 -12.10 -27.16
N PHE A 236 -38.68 -13.10 -26.50
CA PHE A 236 -40.06 -13.56 -26.72
C PHE A 236 -41.08 -12.45 -26.43
N PHE A 237 -40.89 -11.68 -25.35
CA PHE A 237 -41.76 -10.54 -24.99
C PHE A 237 -41.38 -9.23 -25.69
N ASN A 238 -40.39 -9.22 -26.60
CA ASN A 238 -39.88 -8.02 -27.27
C ASN A 238 -39.49 -6.89 -26.28
N ALA A 239 -38.93 -7.27 -25.13
CA ALA A 239 -38.64 -6.36 -24.01
C ALA A 239 -37.31 -5.58 -24.15
N ALA A 240 -36.70 -5.55 -25.34
CA ALA A 240 -35.37 -4.97 -25.55
C ALA A 240 -35.28 -3.50 -25.12
N ALA A 241 -36.24 -2.67 -25.53
CA ALA A 241 -36.26 -1.25 -25.17
C ALA A 241 -36.45 -1.04 -23.65
N PHE A 242 -37.23 -1.90 -23.00
CA PHE A 242 -37.40 -1.87 -21.55
C PHE A 242 -36.09 -2.23 -20.84
N GLU A 243 -35.45 -3.33 -21.24
CA GLU A 243 -34.18 -3.80 -20.67
C GLU A 243 -33.04 -2.78 -20.87
N GLU A 244 -33.00 -2.10 -22.02
CA GLU A 244 -32.10 -0.99 -22.28
C GLU A 244 -32.34 0.17 -21.32
N SER A 245 -33.59 0.63 -21.19
CA SER A 245 -33.95 1.75 -20.31
C SER A 245 -33.62 1.49 -18.85
N GLU A 246 -33.86 0.25 -18.39
CA GLU A 246 -33.55 -0.19 -17.03
C GLU A 246 -32.04 -0.31 -16.81
N SER A 247 -31.29 -0.86 -17.76
CA SER A 247 -29.83 -0.94 -17.68
C SER A 247 -29.20 0.47 -17.62
N ASN A 248 -29.70 1.41 -18.43
CA ASN A 248 -29.31 2.81 -18.38
C ASN A 248 -29.63 3.47 -17.03
N ARG A 249 -30.74 3.10 -16.38
CA ARG A 249 -31.07 3.59 -15.03
C ARG A 249 -30.06 3.14 -13.97
N PHE A 250 -29.65 1.86 -13.99
CA PHE A 250 -28.60 1.35 -13.10
C PHE A 250 -27.25 2.03 -13.37
N PHE A 251 -26.89 2.20 -14.64
CA PHE A 251 -25.67 2.90 -15.04
C PHE A 251 -25.66 4.37 -14.57
N MET A 252 -26.73 5.13 -14.77
CA MET A 252 -26.81 6.52 -14.32
C MET A 252 -26.71 6.65 -12.80
N ARG A 253 -27.26 5.67 -12.05
CA ARG A 253 -27.10 5.60 -10.59
C ARG A 253 -25.63 5.36 -10.21
N LEU A 254 -24.95 4.44 -10.88
CA LEU A 254 -23.52 4.17 -10.70
C LEU A 254 -22.69 5.43 -11.02
N LEU A 255 -22.93 6.06 -12.17
CA LEU A 255 -22.21 7.25 -12.61
C LEU A 255 -22.31 8.40 -11.61
N ARG A 256 -23.50 8.66 -11.04
CA ARG A 256 -23.67 9.68 -9.98
C ARG A 256 -22.85 9.36 -8.73
N ARG A 257 -22.74 8.08 -8.35
CA ARG A 257 -21.93 7.66 -7.21
C ARG A 257 -20.43 7.74 -7.51
N GLN A 258 -20.01 7.37 -8.72
CA GLN A 258 -18.64 7.51 -9.18
C GLN A 258 -18.22 8.99 -9.22
N LEU A 259 -19.09 9.88 -9.72
CA LEU A 259 -18.83 11.33 -9.72
C LEU A 259 -18.63 11.85 -8.28
N GLY A 260 -19.52 11.49 -7.35
CA GLY A 260 -19.39 11.85 -5.95
C GLY A 260 -18.07 11.35 -5.34
N ALA A 261 -17.67 10.11 -5.62
CA ALA A 261 -16.40 9.56 -5.16
C ALA A 261 -15.20 10.32 -5.77
N THR A 262 -15.24 10.65 -7.06
CA THR A 262 -14.19 11.40 -7.76
C THR A 262 -14.02 12.80 -7.20
N LEU A 263 -15.11 13.51 -6.87
CA LEU A 263 -15.05 14.81 -6.21
C LEU A 263 -14.35 14.72 -4.84
N TRP A 264 -14.54 13.63 -4.11
CA TRP A 264 -13.83 13.38 -2.85
C TRP A 264 -12.36 12.96 -3.03
N LYS A 265 -11.97 12.42 -4.19
CA LYS A 265 -10.57 12.10 -4.49
C LYS A 265 -9.70 13.34 -4.67
N TYR A 266 -10.26 14.42 -5.24
CA TYR A 266 -9.49 15.64 -5.51
C TYR A 266 -8.83 16.27 -4.27
N PRO A 267 -9.55 16.60 -3.17
CA PRO A 267 -8.92 17.18 -1.98
C PRO A 267 -7.92 16.21 -1.32
N ALA A 268 -8.15 14.90 -1.42
CA ALA A 268 -7.22 13.88 -0.93
C ALA A 268 -5.89 13.93 -1.68
N GLN A 269 -5.96 13.96 -3.02
CA GLN A 269 -4.78 14.04 -3.88
C GLN A 269 -4.03 15.35 -3.68
N PHE A 270 -4.74 16.47 -3.56
CA PHE A 270 -4.12 17.76 -3.28
C PHE A 270 -3.35 17.74 -1.96
N LEU A 271 -3.97 17.26 -0.89
CA LEU A 271 -3.33 17.19 0.41
C LEU A 271 -2.10 16.28 0.38
N GLN A 272 -2.21 15.10 -0.21
CA GLN A 272 -1.09 14.16 -0.34
C GLN A 272 0.09 14.80 -1.07
N ASN A 273 -0.15 15.40 -2.24
CA ASN A 273 0.88 16.10 -3.01
C ASN A 273 1.48 17.28 -2.22
N PHE A 274 0.66 18.03 -1.48
CA PHE A 274 1.13 19.12 -0.64
C PHE A 274 2.10 18.63 0.44
N PHE A 275 1.78 17.55 1.14
CA PHE A 275 2.67 16.96 2.14
C PHE A 275 3.95 16.38 1.53
N ASP A 276 3.88 15.79 0.33
CA ASP A 276 5.07 15.27 -0.35
C ASP A 276 6.03 16.40 -0.76
N TYR A 277 5.52 17.49 -1.34
CA TYR A 277 6.35 18.63 -1.74
C TYR A 277 6.83 19.47 -0.55
N TYR A 278 5.96 19.71 0.44
CA TYR A 278 6.32 20.50 1.61
C TYR A 278 7.35 19.79 2.49
N GLY A 279 7.35 18.45 2.51
CA GLY A 279 8.39 17.65 3.17
C GLY A 279 9.80 17.97 2.69
N ALA A 280 9.97 18.25 1.39
CA ALA A 280 11.27 18.66 0.84
C ALA A 280 11.71 20.02 1.38
N ILE A 281 10.81 21.00 1.47
CA ILE A 281 11.12 22.33 2.02
C ILE A 281 11.42 22.24 3.51
N LEU A 282 10.64 21.45 4.26
CA LEU A 282 10.84 21.23 5.68
C LEU A 282 12.24 20.67 6.00
N SER A 283 12.77 19.82 5.13
CA SER A 283 14.13 19.28 5.26
C SER A 283 15.22 20.36 5.25
N TYR A 284 15.01 21.48 4.57
CA TYR A 284 15.92 22.63 4.59
C TYR A 284 15.71 23.50 5.83
N VAL A 285 14.46 23.69 6.27
CA VAL A 285 14.16 24.42 7.52
C VAL A 285 14.84 23.77 8.73
N ILE A 286 14.87 22.43 8.80
CA ILE A 286 15.52 21.71 9.89
C ILE A 286 17.04 21.93 9.92
N GLN A 287 17.66 22.30 8.80
CA GLN A 287 19.09 22.60 8.74
C GLN A 287 19.45 23.92 9.42
N VAL A 288 18.47 24.76 9.77
CA VAL A 288 18.72 25.97 10.57
C VAL A 288 19.32 25.64 11.94
N PHE A 289 18.92 24.50 12.55
CA PHE A 289 19.44 24.09 13.85
C PHE A 289 20.95 23.81 13.84
N PRO A 290 21.49 22.88 13.03
CA PRO A 290 22.92 22.61 13.03
C PRO A 290 23.77 23.79 12.52
N ILE A 291 23.25 24.58 11.57
CA ILE A 291 24.02 25.66 10.93
C ILE A 291 24.00 26.94 11.76
N PHE A 292 22.83 27.46 12.11
CA PHE A 292 22.69 28.79 12.72
C PHE A 292 22.59 28.74 14.25
N ILE A 293 22.03 27.67 14.82
CA ILE A 293 21.77 27.59 16.27
C ILE A 293 22.94 26.89 16.99
N PHE A 294 23.26 25.67 16.59
CA PHE A 294 24.32 24.88 17.23
C PHE A 294 25.73 25.23 16.74
N ASN A 295 25.86 25.99 15.65
CA ASN A 295 27.13 26.37 15.03
C ASN A 295 28.10 25.19 14.84
N SER A 296 27.58 23.98 14.61
CA SER A 296 28.37 22.74 14.65
C SER A 296 29.35 22.58 13.49
N TYR A 297 29.24 23.44 12.46
CA TYR A 297 30.03 23.38 11.23
C TYR A 297 30.81 24.67 10.94
N LYS A 298 31.01 25.52 11.96
CA LYS A 298 31.63 26.85 11.79
C LYS A 298 33.09 26.78 11.31
N ASP A 299 33.81 25.72 11.66
CA ASP A 299 35.23 25.54 11.33
C ASP A 299 35.46 24.70 10.05
N MET A 300 34.40 24.32 9.34
CA MET A 300 34.50 23.51 8.13
C MET A 300 34.75 24.37 6.90
N ASP A 301 35.53 23.84 5.96
CA ASP A 301 35.74 24.43 4.64
C ASP A 301 34.45 24.37 3.80
N ALA A 302 34.29 25.31 2.86
CA ALA A 302 33.09 25.40 2.03
C ALA A 302 32.75 24.10 1.27
N PRO A 303 33.72 23.35 0.68
CA PRO A 303 33.46 22.05 0.07
C PRO A 303 32.88 21.00 1.05
N THR A 304 33.46 20.83 2.23
CA THR A 304 32.99 19.83 3.21
C THR A 304 31.67 20.25 3.85
N LEU A 305 31.47 21.56 4.08
CA LEU A 305 30.19 22.10 4.53
C LEU A 305 29.06 21.78 3.55
N ALA A 306 29.27 22.00 2.25
CA ALA A 306 28.26 21.70 1.23
C ALA A 306 27.95 20.20 1.14
N GLN A 307 28.96 19.34 1.25
CA GLN A 307 28.77 17.90 1.34
C GLN A 307 27.91 17.53 2.55
N GLN A 308 28.17 18.13 3.70
CA GLN A 308 27.46 17.83 4.94
C GLN A 308 26.01 18.32 4.91
N ILE A 309 25.76 19.53 4.37
CA ILE A 309 24.41 20.06 4.10
C ILE A 309 23.61 19.10 3.22
N SER A 310 24.20 18.64 2.12
CA SER A 310 23.57 17.69 1.20
C SER A 310 23.27 16.34 1.86
N ASN A 311 24.20 15.78 2.63
CA ASN A 311 24.00 14.53 3.36
C ASN A 311 22.89 14.66 4.43
N ASN A 312 22.83 15.80 5.13
CA ASN A 312 21.81 16.05 6.14
C ASN A 312 20.43 16.20 5.50
N ALA A 313 20.31 16.94 4.40
CA ALA A 313 19.10 17.03 3.61
C ALA A 313 18.61 15.63 3.19
N PHE A 314 19.53 14.78 2.71
CA PHE A 314 19.21 13.40 2.37
C PHE A 314 18.64 12.63 3.56
N TYR A 315 19.25 12.70 4.75
CA TYR A 315 18.74 11.99 5.93
C TYR A 315 17.34 12.44 6.34
N PHE A 316 17.07 13.75 6.31
CA PHE A 316 15.77 14.31 6.69
C PHE A 316 14.69 13.95 5.68
N ILE A 317 14.97 14.09 4.38
CA ILE A 317 14.05 13.69 3.30
C ILE A 317 13.76 12.20 3.39
N TYR A 318 14.78 11.37 3.63
CA TYR A 318 14.59 9.93 3.74
C TYR A 318 13.71 9.55 4.94
N LEU A 319 13.88 10.22 6.08
CA LEU A 319 13.03 10.00 7.26
C LEU A 319 11.58 10.40 6.99
N ILE A 320 11.34 11.56 6.37
CA ILE A 320 10.01 12.02 5.97
C ILE A 320 9.37 11.01 5.00
N ASN A 321 10.09 10.60 3.96
CA ASN A 321 9.60 9.60 3.01
C ASN A 321 9.33 8.24 3.67
N SER A 322 10.12 7.85 4.67
CA SER A 322 9.89 6.61 5.42
C SER A 322 8.57 6.66 6.19
N PHE A 323 8.21 7.82 6.71
CA PHE A 323 6.92 8.07 7.36
C PHE A 323 5.74 8.10 6.36
N THR A 324 5.93 8.66 5.17
CA THR A 324 4.92 8.56 4.09
C THR A 324 4.69 7.10 3.72
N ARG A 325 5.77 6.32 3.49
CA ARG A 325 5.67 4.87 3.22
C ARG A 325 4.97 4.11 4.35
N LEU A 326 5.22 4.47 5.61
CA LEU A 326 4.53 3.87 6.76
C LEU A 326 3.02 4.16 6.74
N THR A 327 2.64 5.36 6.32
CA THR A 327 1.23 5.76 6.17
C THR A 327 0.57 4.97 5.05
N ASP A 328 1.22 4.81 3.90
CA ASP A 328 0.74 3.99 2.79
C ASP A 328 0.62 2.51 3.19
N LEU A 329 1.59 2.00 3.95
CA LEU A 329 1.54 0.67 4.53
C LEU A 329 0.33 0.51 5.46
N ALA A 330 0.05 1.49 6.31
CA ALA A 330 -1.10 1.47 7.21
C ALA A 330 -2.43 1.45 6.44
N LEU A 331 -2.54 2.20 5.34
CA LEU A 331 -3.70 2.16 4.43
C LEU A 331 -3.85 0.79 3.76
N ALA A 332 -2.77 0.25 3.21
CA ALA A 332 -2.75 -1.08 2.61
C ALA A 332 -3.13 -2.19 3.61
N LEU A 333 -2.67 -2.08 4.86
CA LEU A 333 -3.07 -2.97 5.96
C LEU A 333 -4.56 -2.83 6.28
N GLY A 334 -5.11 -1.61 6.26
CA GLY A 334 -6.53 -1.37 6.47
C GLY A 334 -7.42 -1.99 5.37
N GLU A 335 -7.03 -1.84 4.11
CA GLU A 335 -7.72 -2.50 2.98
C GLU A 335 -7.60 -4.02 3.07
N MET A 336 -6.40 -4.52 3.37
CA MET A 336 -6.13 -5.94 3.55
C MET A 336 -6.98 -6.51 4.69
N ALA A 337 -7.16 -5.78 5.80
CA ALA A 337 -8.06 -6.19 6.87
C ALA A 337 -9.52 -6.36 6.41
N GLY A 338 -9.99 -5.48 5.52
CA GLY A 338 -11.29 -5.63 4.88
C GLY A 338 -11.39 -6.92 4.04
N TYR A 339 -10.39 -7.20 3.21
CA TYR A 339 -10.37 -8.41 2.38
C TYR A 339 -10.20 -9.68 3.21
N THR A 340 -9.28 -9.70 4.18
CA THR A 340 -9.04 -10.85 5.07
C THR A 340 -10.29 -11.19 5.87
N GLN A 341 -11.08 -10.21 6.33
CA GLN A 341 -12.34 -10.50 7.03
C GLN A 341 -13.43 -11.03 6.09
N ARG A 342 -13.45 -10.59 4.81
CA ARG A 342 -14.36 -11.15 3.79
C ARG A 342 -13.96 -12.56 3.35
N CYS A 343 -12.66 -12.84 3.35
CA CYS A 343 -12.04 -14.12 2.99
C CYS A 343 -11.82 -15.04 4.20
N ASN A 344 -12.07 -14.60 5.43
CA ASN A 344 -11.97 -15.44 6.61
C ASN A 344 -13.19 -16.36 6.65
N PHE A 345 -13.00 -17.56 6.13
CA PHE A 345 -13.97 -18.63 6.09
C PHE A 345 -13.84 -19.60 7.27
N SER A 346 -13.44 -19.12 8.45
CA SER A 346 -13.63 -19.87 9.72
C SER A 346 -15.08 -20.36 9.91
N TRP A 347 -16.04 -19.72 9.24
CA TRP A 347 -17.43 -20.19 9.18
C TRP A 347 -17.65 -21.44 8.29
N ILE A 348 -16.82 -21.69 7.25
CA ILE A 348 -16.90 -22.93 6.47
C ILE A 348 -16.51 -24.13 7.34
N GLU A 349 -15.59 -23.96 8.29
CA GLU A 349 -15.31 -25.00 9.29
C GLU A 349 -16.48 -25.22 10.26
N SER A 350 -17.28 -24.19 10.55
CA SER A 350 -18.51 -24.37 11.36
C SER A 350 -19.67 -25.04 10.62
N PHE A 351 -19.57 -25.20 9.29
CA PHE A 351 -20.49 -25.99 8.47
C PHE A 351 -19.92 -27.39 8.12
N LEU A 352 -18.72 -27.73 8.61
CA LEU A 352 -18.17 -29.08 8.59
C LEU A 352 -18.67 -29.89 9.78
#